data_AF-A0A959WCT6-F1
#
_entry.id   AF-A0A959WCT6-F1
#
_cell.length_a   1.000
_cell.length_b   1.000
_cell.length_c   1.000
_cell.angle_alpha   90.00
_cell.angle_beta   90.00
_cell.angle_gamma   90.00
#
_symmetry.space_group_name_H-M   'P 1'
#
loop_
_entity.id
_entity.type
_entity.pdbx_description
1 polymer ?
#
loop_
_entity_poly.entity_id
_entity_poly.type
_entity_poly.pdbx_seq_one_letter_code
_entity_poly.pdbx_strand_id
1 'polypeptide(L)'
;MNAAATPEPGSARLRAALEGFLPEALPAGCSSSIFCIGHCHAPGEEIVALELTVDGEALPLTIFGAPRADVLAAEGGAGGYRSGFWGIASVRAGEPGSAIAVGLRAELAGSGESFASLGSIPVTEPVPEPAGASDDGGPIAVCMATYEPDPELFAAQIESLRAQTDERWVCVISDDCSSPAGVATIERTVGGDERFVVDRSPQRLGFYLNFERALRLAPAEASLVALSDQDDRWYPEKLADLRAAIEHSGTALAYSDQRLVLADGTVLRESLWKGRARNHTDLASMLISNTIVGASMLIRRDVVATALPFPRGPGWEFHDHWLASVALASGGIAYVDKPLYDYVQHAGAIVGNVSVAEGGTARRTPAAWLRARRGMLTRWRSIYFRTLAQLELQAAILLERCGEGMPARKRRAAQRVLELDRRRKLLGWLLARPLRALWGRTETLGAEWQLARGAAWRWIIGLRSRGGGAAPRHPAESGIPPFDVEAFGQRRLKRWLAGRD
;
A
#
# COMPACT_ATOMS: atom_id res chain seq x y z
N MET A 1 -6.21 28.20 -17.69
CA MET A 1 -5.25 29.33 -17.59
C MET A 1 -5.66 30.18 -16.40
N ASN A 2 -5.13 29.89 -15.21
CA ASN A 2 -5.31 30.75 -14.04
C ASN A 2 -4.04 31.58 -13.86
N ALA A 3 -4.22 32.90 -13.78
CA ALA A 3 -3.16 33.86 -13.58
C ALA A 3 -2.48 33.58 -12.23
N ALA A 4 -1.23 33.13 -12.29
CA ALA A 4 -0.35 33.14 -11.13
C ALA A 4 -0.18 34.60 -10.72
N ALA A 5 -0.62 34.94 -9.50
CA ALA A 5 -0.24 36.21 -8.89
C ALA A 5 1.29 36.28 -8.88
N THR A 6 1.86 37.23 -9.64
CA THR A 6 3.29 37.52 -9.64
C THR A 6 3.68 38.04 -8.26
N PRO A 7 4.59 37.36 -7.52
CA PRO A 7 5.05 37.86 -6.23
C PRO A 7 5.96 39.08 -6.40
N GLU A 8 5.90 39.98 -5.42
CA GLU A 8 6.71 41.20 -5.28
C GLU A 8 8.22 40.92 -5.48
N PRO A 9 8.95 41.80 -6.21
CA PRO A 9 10.39 41.66 -6.40
C PRO A 9 11.16 41.97 -5.10
N GLY A 10 11.51 40.93 -4.34
CA GLY A 10 12.33 41.06 -3.13
C GLY A 10 12.21 39.90 -2.13
N SER A 11 11.18 39.05 -2.23
CA SER A 11 11.06 37.87 -1.37
C SER A 11 12.05 36.78 -1.80
N ALA A 12 12.85 36.25 -0.86
CA ALA A 12 13.67 35.08 -1.12
C ALA A 12 12.80 33.92 -1.63
N ARG A 13 13.05 33.50 -2.87
CA ARG A 13 12.26 32.45 -3.53
C ARG A 13 12.70 31.09 -3.01
N LEU A 14 11.79 30.39 -2.31
CA LEU A 14 12.00 29.00 -1.95
C LEU A 14 12.20 28.15 -3.21
N ARG A 15 13.22 27.30 -3.18
CA ARG A 15 13.40 26.21 -4.14
C ARG A 15 12.87 24.94 -3.50
N ALA A 16 11.66 24.57 -3.88
CA ALA A 16 10.98 23.39 -3.39
C ALA A 16 10.52 22.50 -4.53
N ALA A 17 10.61 21.19 -4.33
CA ALA A 17 10.04 20.19 -5.21
C ALA A 17 9.50 19.03 -4.39
N LEU A 18 8.39 18.45 -4.84
CA LEU A 18 7.78 17.24 -4.30
C LEU A 18 8.24 16.03 -5.12
N GLU A 19 8.67 14.97 -4.44
CA GLU A 19 9.07 13.68 -5.03
C GLU A 19 7.90 12.70 -5.22
N GLY A 20 6.66 13.20 -5.09
CA GLY A 20 5.43 12.55 -5.51
C GLY A 20 4.53 12.03 -4.38
N PHE A 21 3.57 11.20 -4.78
CA PHE A 21 2.46 10.56 -4.04
C PHE A 21 1.18 11.38 -3.81
N LEU A 22 1.00 12.54 -4.46
CA LEU A 22 -0.33 13.14 -4.48
C LEU A 22 -1.28 12.22 -5.27
N PRO A 23 -2.48 11.93 -4.74
CA PRO A 23 -3.50 11.22 -5.50
C PRO A 23 -3.92 12.07 -6.71
N GLU A 24 -4.29 11.41 -7.80
CA GLU A 24 -4.77 12.07 -9.03
C GLU A 24 -6.02 12.90 -8.77
N ALA A 25 -6.88 12.43 -7.88
CA ALA A 25 -8.05 13.14 -7.38
C ALA A 25 -8.54 12.53 -6.06
N LEU A 26 -9.38 13.27 -5.35
CA LEU A 26 -10.16 12.77 -4.21
C LEU A 26 -11.66 12.98 -4.46
N PRO A 27 -12.51 11.97 -4.19
CA PRO A 27 -13.97 12.15 -4.24
C PRO A 27 -14.45 13.17 -3.22
N ALA A 28 -15.43 14.01 -3.58
CA ALA A 28 -16.04 14.96 -2.66
C ALA A 28 -16.55 14.27 -1.38
N GLY A 29 -16.37 14.95 -0.24
CA GLY A 29 -16.72 14.40 1.09
C GLY A 29 -15.75 13.35 1.64
N CYS A 30 -14.76 12.89 0.86
CA CYS A 30 -13.75 11.96 1.32
C CYS A 30 -12.69 12.65 2.20
N SER A 31 -12.45 12.11 3.39
CA SER A 31 -11.27 12.41 4.21
C SER A 31 -10.17 11.39 3.97
N SER A 32 -8.93 11.84 3.87
CA SER A 32 -7.78 10.97 3.62
C SER A 32 -6.51 11.57 4.23
N SER A 33 -5.39 10.87 4.05
CA SER A 33 -4.06 11.42 4.30
C SER A 33 -3.15 11.19 3.10
N ILE A 34 -2.21 12.10 2.90
CA ILE A 34 -1.19 12.05 1.84
C ILE A 34 0.20 12.00 2.45
N PHE A 35 1.12 11.29 1.80
CA PHE A 35 2.53 11.31 2.16
C PHE A 35 3.27 12.31 1.28
N CYS A 36 3.77 13.39 1.86
CA CYS A 36 4.56 14.39 1.14
C CYS A 36 6.03 14.19 1.44
N ILE A 37 6.86 14.04 0.41
CA ILE A 37 8.33 14.01 0.52
C ILE A 37 8.93 14.88 -0.57
N GLY A 38 10.03 15.55 -0.25
CA GLY A 38 10.72 16.36 -1.23
C GLY A 38 11.93 17.05 -0.66
N HIS A 39 12.29 18.15 -1.31
CA HIS A 39 13.31 19.07 -0.82
C HIS A 39 12.82 20.51 -0.85
N CYS A 40 13.27 21.32 0.11
CA CYS A 40 13.02 22.75 0.19
C CYS A 40 14.25 23.48 0.75
N HIS A 41 14.75 24.49 0.06
CA HIS A 41 15.79 25.39 0.56
C HIS A 41 15.63 26.81 0.00
N ALA A 42 16.16 27.80 0.70
CA ALA A 42 16.22 29.19 0.26
C ALA A 42 17.65 29.54 -0.19
N PRO A 43 17.86 29.99 -1.44
CA PRO A 43 19.19 30.44 -1.86
C PRO A 43 19.61 31.68 -1.07
N GLY A 44 20.74 31.58 -0.35
CA GLY A 44 21.31 32.71 0.40
C GLY A 44 20.71 32.95 1.78
N GLU A 45 19.68 32.21 2.19
CA GLU A 45 19.03 32.33 3.50
C GLU A 45 18.85 30.97 4.18
N GLU A 46 18.88 30.96 5.51
CA GLU A 46 18.57 29.78 6.30
C GLU A 46 17.07 29.68 6.56
N ILE A 47 16.50 28.48 6.36
CA ILE A 47 15.14 28.15 6.78
C ILE A 47 15.19 27.71 8.25
N VAL A 48 14.60 28.49 9.15
CA VAL A 48 14.56 28.19 10.59
C VAL A 48 13.42 27.22 10.94
N ALA A 49 12.32 27.31 10.21
CA ALA A 49 11.18 26.41 10.34
C ALA A 49 10.55 26.14 8.97
N LEU A 50 10.06 24.90 8.78
CA LEU A 50 9.34 24.49 7.59
C LEU A 50 8.10 23.71 8.00
N GLU A 51 6.97 24.03 7.41
CA GLU A 51 5.68 23.38 7.63
C GLU A 51 5.06 23.00 6.28
N LEU A 52 4.31 21.91 6.27
CA LEU A 52 3.49 21.52 5.13
C LEU A 52 2.17 22.28 5.22
N THR A 53 1.62 22.77 4.11
CA THR A 53 0.32 23.42 4.10
C THR A 53 -0.70 22.64 3.28
N VAL A 54 -1.92 22.53 3.79
CA VAL A 54 -3.10 22.01 3.08
C VAL A 54 -4.18 23.08 3.15
N ASP A 55 -4.60 23.61 2.00
CA ASP A 55 -5.54 24.73 1.90
C ASP A 55 -5.15 25.94 2.79
N GLY A 56 -3.85 26.16 2.94
CA GLY A 56 -3.27 27.22 3.76
C GLY A 56 -3.10 26.88 5.25
N GLU A 57 -3.69 25.78 5.73
CA GLU A 57 -3.49 25.33 7.11
C GLU A 57 -2.13 24.67 7.28
N ALA A 58 -1.35 25.13 8.26
CA ALA A 58 -0.03 24.62 8.54
C ALA A 58 -0.05 23.31 9.35
N LEU A 59 0.71 22.33 8.88
CA LEU A 59 0.83 20.99 9.45
C LEU A 59 2.30 20.66 9.71
N PRO A 60 2.61 19.99 10.84
CA PRO A 60 3.97 19.64 11.18
C PRO A 60 4.52 18.56 10.26
N LEU A 61 5.79 18.72 9.85
CA LEU A 61 6.53 17.69 9.13
C LEU A 61 7.01 16.59 10.08
N THR A 62 7.11 15.35 9.56
CA THR A 62 7.77 14.25 10.27
C THR A 62 9.28 14.54 10.39
N ILE A 63 9.86 15.18 9.38
CA ILE A 63 11.23 15.68 9.40
C ILE A 63 11.40 16.87 8.43
N PHE A 64 12.34 17.74 8.78
CA PHE A 64 12.95 18.72 7.90
C PHE A 64 14.47 18.73 8.16
N GLY A 65 15.26 19.17 7.18
CA GLY A 65 16.73 19.19 7.26
C GLY A 65 17.40 17.85 6.92
N ALA A 66 16.65 16.90 6.33
CA ALA A 66 17.19 15.59 5.99
C ALA A 66 18.26 15.70 4.88
N PRO A 67 19.40 14.99 4.98
CA PRO A 67 20.49 15.07 4.00
C PRO A 67 20.09 14.67 2.57
N ARG A 68 20.34 15.53 1.58
CA ARG A 68 20.03 15.33 0.15
C ARG A 68 21.29 15.53 -0.68
N ALA A 69 22.01 14.44 -0.91
CA ALA A 69 23.27 14.48 -1.66
C ALA A 69 23.02 14.70 -3.15
N ASP A 70 21.91 14.16 -3.65
CA ASP A 70 21.37 14.40 -4.98
C ASP A 70 21.04 15.87 -5.24
N VAL A 71 20.35 16.55 -4.32
CA VAL A 71 20.03 17.98 -4.44
C VAL A 71 21.28 18.84 -4.34
N LEU A 72 22.21 18.51 -3.42
CA LEU A 72 23.51 19.16 -3.34
C LEU A 72 24.28 19.06 -4.67
N ALA A 73 24.24 17.89 -5.33
CA ALA A 73 24.92 17.67 -6.60
C ALA A 73 24.25 18.41 -7.76
N ALA A 74 22.92 18.51 -7.76
CA ALA A 74 22.16 19.15 -8.82
C ALA A 74 22.13 20.69 -8.71
N GLU A 75 22.00 21.22 -7.48
CA GLU A 75 21.73 22.64 -7.25
C GLU A 75 22.88 23.39 -6.54
N GLY A 76 23.80 22.67 -5.89
CA GLY A 76 24.89 23.25 -5.12
C GLY A 76 24.46 23.88 -3.77
N GLY A 77 25.45 24.35 -3.01
CA GLY A 77 25.23 25.09 -1.76
C GLY A 77 24.87 24.23 -0.53
N ALA A 78 25.22 24.74 0.67
CA ALA A 78 24.96 24.03 1.92
C ALA A 78 23.45 23.86 2.22
N GLY A 79 22.61 24.81 1.76
CA GLY A 79 21.15 24.73 1.87
C GLY A 79 20.55 23.57 1.07
N GLY A 80 21.09 23.28 -0.12
CA GLY A 80 20.65 22.15 -0.94
C GLY A 80 20.88 20.79 -0.26
N TYR A 81 21.97 20.63 0.50
CA TYR A 81 22.23 19.39 1.23
C TYR A 81 21.27 19.13 2.40
N ARG A 82 20.76 20.17 3.06
CA ARG A 82 19.85 20.04 4.22
C ARG A 82 18.43 20.44 3.86
N SER A 83 18.01 20.08 2.67
CA SER A 83 16.74 20.50 2.11
C SER A 83 15.64 19.45 2.28
N GLY A 84 15.99 18.20 2.58
CA GLY A 84 15.05 17.08 2.58
C GLY A 84 13.95 17.22 3.65
N PHE A 85 12.72 16.96 3.25
CA PHE A 85 11.57 16.90 4.15
C PHE A 85 10.66 15.72 3.83
N TRP A 86 9.92 15.26 4.82
CA TRP A 86 8.70 14.49 4.58
C TRP A 86 7.71 14.59 5.74
N GLY A 87 6.45 14.30 5.46
CA GLY A 87 5.36 14.34 6.42
C GLY A 87 4.11 13.62 5.90
N ILE A 88 3.18 13.36 6.81
CA ILE A 88 1.83 12.91 6.47
C ILE A 88 0.89 14.06 6.78
N ALA A 89 0.09 14.47 5.80
CA ALA A 89 -0.94 15.49 5.98
C ALA A 89 -2.32 14.89 5.82
N SER A 90 -3.23 15.25 6.73
CA SER A 90 -4.65 15.02 6.55
C SER A 90 -5.18 15.96 5.48
N VAL A 91 -6.08 15.45 4.63
CA VAL A 91 -6.73 16.19 3.55
C VAL A 91 -8.21 15.86 3.56
N ARG A 92 -9.04 16.86 3.32
CA ARG A 92 -10.49 16.71 3.24
C ARG A 92 -10.98 17.27 1.91
N ALA A 93 -11.61 16.42 1.11
CA ALA A 93 -12.20 16.84 -0.13
C ALA A 93 -13.45 17.69 0.13
N GLY A 94 -13.44 18.92 -0.40
CA GLY A 94 -14.57 19.83 -0.38
C GLY A 94 -15.60 19.51 -1.47
N GLU A 95 -16.09 20.56 -2.12
CA GLU A 95 -17.08 20.45 -3.20
C GLU A 95 -16.50 19.89 -4.51
N PRO A 96 -17.28 19.13 -5.31
CA PRO A 96 -16.87 18.72 -6.65
C PRO A 96 -16.38 19.89 -7.51
N GLY A 97 -15.29 19.67 -8.24
CA GLY A 97 -14.67 20.69 -9.09
C GLY A 97 -13.73 21.67 -8.36
N SER A 98 -13.67 21.61 -7.02
CA SER A 98 -12.62 22.31 -6.25
C SER A 98 -11.27 21.58 -6.35
N ALA A 99 -10.22 22.18 -5.77
CA ALA A 99 -8.92 21.54 -5.66
C ALA A 99 -8.28 21.87 -4.31
N ILE A 100 -7.70 20.86 -3.66
CA ILE A 100 -6.99 20.97 -2.39
C ILE A 100 -5.57 21.45 -2.70
N ALA A 101 -5.19 22.63 -2.20
CA ALA A 101 -3.86 23.19 -2.40
C ALA A 101 -2.86 22.56 -1.42
N VAL A 102 -1.74 22.05 -1.93
CA VAL A 102 -0.65 21.51 -1.12
C VAL A 102 0.59 22.38 -1.31
N GLY A 103 1.17 22.86 -0.22
CA GLY A 103 2.31 23.77 -0.25
C GLY A 103 3.25 23.62 0.93
N LEU A 104 4.20 24.54 1.03
CA LEU A 104 5.10 24.71 2.17
C LEU A 104 5.03 26.15 2.66
N ARG A 105 5.10 26.32 3.97
CA ARG A 105 5.38 27.59 4.64
C ARG A 105 6.76 27.49 5.29
N ALA A 106 7.64 28.41 4.97
CA ALA A 106 8.98 28.51 5.54
C ALA A 106 9.14 29.81 6.31
N GLU A 107 9.74 29.74 7.50
CA GLU A 107 10.25 30.90 8.21
C GLU A 107 11.74 31.04 7.86
N LEU A 108 12.12 32.19 7.31
CA LEU A 108 13.48 32.51 6.91
C LEU A 108 14.15 33.41 7.95
N ALA A 109 15.44 33.17 8.22
CA ALA A 109 16.18 33.88 9.25
C ALA A 109 16.27 35.40 9.02
N GLY A 110 16.20 35.86 7.77
CA GLY A 110 16.30 37.28 7.41
C GLY A 110 15.00 37.87 6.89
N SER A 111 14.43 37.26 5.84
CA SER A 111 13.30 37.84 5.09
C SER A 111 11.90 37.48 5.60
N GLY A 112 11.79 36.71 6.70
CA GLY A 112 10.50 36.37 7.32
C GLY A 112 9.81 35.18 6.64
N GLU A 113 8.49 35.20 6.52
CA GLU A 113 7.73 34.08 5.95
C GLU A 113 7.84 34.03 4.42
N SER A 114 7.99 32.81 3.88
CA SER A 114 7.97 32.53 2.44
C SER A 114 7.17 31.26 2.16
N PHE A 115 6.59 31.17 0.96
CA PHE A 115 5.67 30.11 0.57
C PHE A 115 6.10 29.44 -0.73
N ALA A 116 5.87 28.13 -0.83
CA ALA A 116 6.07 27.36 -2.05
C ALA A 116 4.86 26.47 -2.33
N SER A 117 4.33 26.51 -3.55
CA SER A 117 3.30 25.56 -3.99
C SER A 117 3.96 24.23 -4.38
N LEU A 118 3.41 23.12 -3.88
CA LEU A 118 3.86 21.76 -4.21
C LEU A 118 2.92 21.06 -5.20
N GLY A 119 1.67 21.53 -5.32
CA GLY A 119 0.69 20.99 -6.24
C GLY A 119 -0.73 21.19 -5.74
N SER A 120 -1.68 20.55 -6.42
CA SER A 120 -3.08 20.54 -6.02
C SER A 120 -3.72 19.19 -6.31
N ILE A 121 -4.66 18.76 -5.47
CA ILE A 121 -5.44 17.53 -5.65
C ILE A 121 -6.85 17.93 -6.11
N PRO A 122 -7.24 17.62 -7.35
CA PRO A 122 -8.61 17.83 -7.82
C PRO A 122 -9.64 17.09 -6.97
N VAL A 123 -10.79 17.72 -6.74
CA VAL A 123 -11.94 17.08 -6.11
C VAL A 123 -12.93 16.64 -7.18
N THR A 124 -13.21 15.34 -7.23
CA THR A 124 -14.16 14.75 -8.18
C THR A 124 -15.54 14.57 -7.55
N GLU A 125 -16.49 14.14 -8.37
CA GLU A 125 -17.78 13.65 -7.89
C GLU A 125 -17.59 12.61 -6.76
N PRO A 126 -18.51 12.58 -5.79
CA PRO A 126 -18.49 11.60 -4.72
C PRO A 126 -18.60 10.19 -5.30
N VAL A 127 -18.01 9.21 -4.59
CA VAL A 127 -18.27 7.80 -4.91
C VAL A 127 -19.75 7.54 -4.59
N PRO A 128 -20.54 7.01 -5.53
CA PRO A 128 -21.94 6.71 -5.27
C PRO A 128 -22.07 5.86 -4.01
N GLU A 129 -22.94 6.26 -3.08
CA GLU A 129 -23.22 5.44 -1.92
C GLU A 129 -23.82 4.11 -2.38
N PRO A 130 -23.46 2.98 -1.73
CA PRO A 130 -24.05 1.70 -2.06
C PRO A 130 -25.57 1.77 -1.90
N ALA A 131 -26.31 1.32 -2.92
CA ALA A 131 -27.76 1.25 -2.85
C ALA A 131 -28.16 0.21 -1.78
N GLY A 132 -28.50 0.68 -0.57
CA GLY A 132 -29.01 -0.15 0.52
C GLY A 132 -28.04 -1.21 1.03
N ALA A 133 -27.31 -0.91 2.10
CA ALA A 133 -26.34 -1.81 2.75
C ALA A 133 -26.94 -3.06 3.45
N SER A 134 -28.18 -3.45 3.16
CA SER A 134 -28.95 -4.39 3.97
C SER A 134 -29.35 -5.69 3.27
N ASP A 135 -29.02 -5.89 1.99
CA ASP A 135 -29.33 -7.15 1.31
C ASP A 135 -28.05 -7.90 0.90
N ASP A 136 -27.53 -8.71 1.81
CA ASP A 136 -26.50 -9.71 1.53
C ASP A 136 -26.99 -10.73 0.45
N GLY A 137 -28.25 -10.65 -0.03
CA GLY A 137 -28.81 -11.40 -1.15
C GLY A 137 -28.49 -10.86 -2.57
N GLY A 138 -27.90 -9.67 -2.69
CA GLY A 138 -27.49 -9.07 -3.97
C GLY A 138 -26.37 -9.82 -4.72
N PRO A 139 -26.12 -9.49 -6.02
CA PRO A 139 -25.07 -10.13 -6.80
C PRO A 139 -23.66 -9.83 -6.24
N ILE A 140 -22.74 -10.76 -6.48
CA ILE A 140 -21.31 -10.57 -6.20
C ILE A 140 -20.65 -9.97 -7.44
N ALA A 141 -19.93 -8.85 -7.28
CA ALA A 141 -19.02 -8.37 -8.32
C ALA A 141 -17.65 -9.04 -8.14
N VAL A 142 -17.28 -9.90 -9.09
CA VAL A 142 -15.92 -10.43 -9.20
C VAL A 142 -15.06 -9.39 -9.94
N CYS A 143 -14.11 -8.78 -9.24
CA CYS A 143 -13.20 -7.79 -9.79
C CYS A 143 -11.89 -8.47 -10.17
N MET A 144 -11.70 -8.70 -11.47
CA MET A 144 -10.51 -9.33 -12.02
C MET A 144 -9.54 -8.29 -12.59
N ALA A 145 -8.28 -8.37 -12.19
CA ALA A 145 -7.20 -7.57 -12.77
C ALA A 145 -6.43 -8.41 -13.79
N THR A 146 -6.35 -7.96 -15.05
CA THR A 146 -5.61 -8.66 -16.11
C THR A 146 -4.46 -7.83 -16.68
N TYR A 147 -3.41 -8.50 -17.12
CA TYR A 147 -2.31 -7.93 -17.93
C TYR A 147 -1.58 -9.07 -18.64
N GLU A 148 -1.56 -9.05 -19.97
CA GLU A 148 -0.94 -10.07 -20.83
C GLU A 148 -1.25 -11.51 -20.33
N PRO A 149 -2.54 -11.90 -20.26
CA PRO A 149 -2.92 -13.18 -19.67
C PRO A 149 -2.33 -14.35 -20.46
N ASP A 150 -1.83 -15.36 -19.72
CA ASP A 150 -1.56 -16.67 -20.29
C ASP A 150 -2.88 -17.31 -20.77
N PRO A 151 -3.00 -17.73 -22.04
CA PRO A 151 -4.27 -18.22 -22.57
C PRO A 151 -4.85 -19.44 -21.85
N GLU A 152 -4.01 -20.35 -21.34
CA GLU A 152 -4.46 -21.59 -20.71
C GLU A 152 -4.90 -21.33 -19.27
N LEU A 153 -4.10 -20.58 -18.50
CA LEU A 153 -4.43 -20.21 -17.13
C LEU A 153 -5.66 -19.31 -17.08
N PHE A 154 -5.77 -18.34 -18.00
CA PHE A 154 -6.94 -17.48 -18.09
C PHE A 154 -8.20 -18.26 -18.43
N ALA A 155 -8.13 -19.18 -19.39
CA ALA A 155 -9.26 -20.06 -19.69
C ALA A 155 -9.67 -20.89 -18.47
N ALA A 156 -8.71 -21.46 -17.73
CA ALA A 156 -9.00 -22.21 -16.52
C ALA A 156 -9.70 -21.36 -15.44
N GLN A 157 -9.24 -20.11 -15.24
CA GLN A 157 -9.85 -19.19 -14.28
C GLN A 157 -11.28 -18.81 -14.70
N ILE A 158 -11.51 -18.48 -15.98
CA ILE A 158 -12.84 -18.16 -16.50
C ILE A 158 -13.80 -19.35 -16.38
N GLU A 159 -13.37 -20.57 -16.71
CA GLU A 159 -14.19 -21.77 -16.51
C GLU A 159 -14.50 -22.02 -15.02
N SER A 160 -13.55 -21.74 -14.12
CA SER A 160 -13.77 -21.89 -12.68
C SER A 160 -14.80 -20.90 -12.12
N LEU A 161 -14.91 -19.71 -12.72
CA LEU A 161 -15.96 -18.74 -12.42
C LEU A 161 -17.31 -19.21 -12.98
N ARG A 162 -17.35 -19.72 -14.21
CA ARG A 162 -18.56 -20.30 -14.82
C ARG A 162 -19.15 -21.44 -13.98
N ALA A 163 -18.29 -22.20 -13.31
CA ALA A 163 -18.65 -23.33 -12.47
C ALA A 163 -19.07 -22.99 -11.03
N GLN A 164 -19.14 -21.71 -10.64
CA GLN A 164 -19.57 -21.32 -9.28
C GLN A 164 -21.02 -21.75 -9.01
N THR A 165 -21.28 -22.29 -7.81
CA THR A 165 -22.60 -22.77 -7.40
C THR A 165 -23.54 -21.65 -6.94
N ASP A 166 -23.01 -20.52 -6.45
CA ASP A 166 -23.77 -19.28 -6.37
C ASP A 166 -23.68 -18.60 -7.74
N GLU A 167 -24.76 -18.60 -8.50
CA GLU A 167 -24.80 -18.04 -9.87
C GLU A 167 -25.03 -16.53 -9.90
N ARG A 168 -25.27 -15.90 -8.74
CA ARG A 168 -25.54 -14.45 -8.63
C ARG A 168 -24.24 -13.66 -8.63
N TRP A 169 -23.54 -13.64 -9.76
CA TRP A 169 -22.33 -12.84 -9.91
C TRP A 169 -22.21 -12.23 -11.30
N VAL A 170 -21.41 -11.17 -11.34
CA VAL A 170 -20.92 -10.51 -12.55
C VAL A 170 -19.41 -10.35 -12.38
N CYS A 171 -18.65 -10.58 -13.44
CA CYS A 171 -17.20 -10.44 -13.43
C CYS A 171 -16.81 -9.20 -14.25
N VAL A 172 -16.23 -8.21 -13.58
CA VAL A 172 -15.60 -7.07 -14.23
C VAL A 172 -14.13 -7.41 -14.44
N ILE A 173 -13.71 -7.51 -15.70
CA ILE A 173 -12.33 -7.73 -16.11
C ILE A 173 -11.73 -6.37 -16.46
N SER A 174 -10.87 -5.87 -15.56
CA SER A 174 -10.11 -4.64 -15.78
C SER A 174 -8.76 -5.00 -16.41
N ASP A 175 -8.60 -4.69 -17.69
CA ASP A 175 -7.36 -4.96 -18.42
C ASP A 175 -6.37 -3.80 -18.35
N ASP A 176 -5.15 -4.07 -17.87
CA ASP A 176 -4.11 -3.09 -17.59
C ASP A 176 -3.28 -2.71 -18.82
N CYS A 177 -3.95 -2.37 -19.92
CA CYS A 177 -3.33 -2.00 -21.19
C CYS A 177 -2.52 -3.16 -21.82
N SER A 178 -3.14 -4.34 -21.93
CA SER A 178 -2.56 -5.47 -22.67
C SER A 178 -2.44 -5.16 -24.17
N SER A 179 -1.54 -5.89 -24.83
CA SER A 179 -1.39 -5.90 -26.28
C SER A 179 -2.68 -6.32 -26.99
N PRO A 180 -2.85 -5.99 -28.30
CA PRO A 180 -4.00 -6.45 -29.07
C PRO A 180 -4.20 -7.98 -29.04
N ALA A 181 -3.12 -8.76 -28.95
CA ALA A 181 -3.18 -10.21 -28.82
C ALA A 181 -3.67 -10.66 -27.42
N GLY A 182 -3.24 -9.97 -26.36
CA GLY A 182 -3.75 -10.19 -25.01
C GLY A 182 -5.24 -9.89 -24.89
N VAL A 183 -5.70 -8.77 -25.47
CA VAL A 183 -7.12 -8.42 -25.53
C VAL A 183 -7.93 -9.44 -26.31
N ALA A 184 -7.45 -9.87 -27.49
CA ALA A 184 -8.12 -10.91 -28.27
C ALA A 184 -8.21 -12.25 -27.50
N THR A 185 -7.22 -12.55 -26.65
CA THR A 185 -7.27 -13.71 -25.75
C THR A 185 -8.38 -13.59 -24.73
N ILE A 186 -8.52 -12.41 -24.10
CA ILE A 186 -9.60 -12.13 -23.14
C ILE A 186 -10.97 -12.29 -23.82
N GLU A 187 -11.21 -11.55 -24.90
CA GLU A 187 -12.49 -11.51 -25.62
C GLU A 187 -12.93 -12.89 -26.12
N ARG A 188 -12.01 -13.64 -26.74
CA ARG A 188 -12.28 -14.99 -27.22
C ARG A 188 -12.64 -15.96 -26.09
N THR A 189 -12.02 -15.81 -24.92
CA THR A 189 -12.20 -16.74 -23.79
C THR A 189 -13.51 -16.48 -23.05
N VAL A 190 -13.90 -15.20 -22.88
CA VAL A 190 -15.21 -14.85 -22.32
C VAL A 190 -16.36 -15.19 -23.27
N GLY A 191 -16.11 -15.22 -24.58
CA GLY A 191 -16.97 -15.90 -25.56
C GLY A 191 -18.40 -15.37 -25.67
N GLY A 192 -18.64 -14.09 -25.31
CA GLY A 192 -19.96 -13.47 -25.33
C GLY A 192 -20.86 -13.79 -24.12
N ASP A 193 -20.32 -14.42 -23.08
CA ASP A 193 -21.04 -14.60 -21.81
C ASP A 193 -21.24 -13.24 -21.13
N GLU A 194 -22.50 -12.77 -21.07
CA GLU A 194 -22.88 -11.44 -20.59
C GLU A 194 -22.53 -11.20 -19.11
N ARG A 195 -22.21 -12.25 -18.35
CA ARG A 195 -21.72 -12.11 -16.98
C ARG A 195 -20.30 -11.53 -16.92
N PHE A 196 -19.55 -11.50 -18.02
CA PHE A 196 -18.20 -10.95 -18.08
C PHE A 196 -18.19 -9.60 -18.79
N VAL A 197 -17.84 -8.54 -18.06
CA VAL A 197 -17.72 -7.17 -18.57
C VAL A 197 -16.23 -6.81 -18.65
N VAL A 198 -15.71 -6.70 -19.88
CA VAL A 198 -14.30 -6.37 -20.14
C VAL A 198 -14.16 -4.87 -20.34
N ASP A 199 -13.26 -4.25 -19.60
CA ASP A 199 -12.98 -2.81 -19.71
C ASP A 199 -11.47 -2.53 -19.69
N ARG A 200 -11.00 -1.78 -20.69
CA ARG A 200 -9.57 -1.63 -20.96
C ARG A 200 -9.00 -0.30 -20.48
N SER A 201 -7.93 -0.36 -19.69
CA SER A 201 -7.18 0.82 -19.28
C SER A 201 -6.43 1.41 -20.48
N PRO A 202 -6.43 2.76 -20.67
CA PRO A 202 -5.67 3.41 -21.73
C PRO A 202 -4.16 3.45 -21.45
N GLN A 203 -3.75 3.15 -20.21
CA GLN A 203 -2.35 3.16 -19.79
C GLN A 203 -2.09 2.09 -18.73
N ARG A 204 -0.83 1.69 -18.57
CA ARG A 204 -0.42 0.69 -17.59
C ARG A 204 -0.38 1.29 -16.18
N LEU A 205 -1.29 0.86 -15.32
CA LEU A 205 -1.46 1.30 -13.94
C LEU A 205 -0.69 0.42 -12.94
N GLY A 206 -0.43 -0.84 -13.30
CA GLY A 206 0.09 -1.86 -12.41
C GLY A 206 -0.99 -2.49 -11.52
N PHE A 207 -0.71 -3.68 -10.98
CA PHE A 207 -1.73 -4.53 -10.32
C PHE A 207 -2.51 -3.81 -9.21
N TYR A 208 -1.84 -3.05 -8.33
CA TYR A 208 -2.48 -2.36 -7.21
C TYR A 208 -3.58 -1.41 -7.66
N LEU A 209 -3.32 -0.66 -8.74
CA LEU A 209 -4.24 0.34 -9.27
C LEU A 209 -5.21 -0.23 -10.28
N ASN A 210 -4.85 -1.33 -10.94
CA ASN A 210 -5.78 -2.07 -11.76
C ASN A 210 -6.89 -2.71 -10.90
N PHE A 211 -6.57 -3.22 -9.71
CA PHE A 211 -7.60 -3.61 -8.74
C PHE A 211 -8.43 -2.41 -8.24
N GLU A 212 -7.82 -1.26 -7.97
CA GLU A 212 -8.58 -0.04 -7.63
C GLU A 212 -9.59 0.32 -8.73
N ARG A 213 -9.15 0.25 -10.00
CA ARG A 213 -9.98 0.48 -11.17
C ARG A 213 -11.11 -0.55 -11.28
N ALA A 214 -10.81 -1.84 -11.14
CA ALA A 214 -11.82 -2.89 -11.15
C ALA A 214 -12.91 -2.68 -10.09
N LEU A 215 -12.52 -2.27 -8.87
CA LEU A 215 -13.46 -1.97 -7.78
C LEU A 215 -14.36 -0.76 -8.07
N ARG A 216 -13.86 0.25 -8.77
CA ARG A 216 -14.65 1.42 -9.22
C ARG A 216 -15.65 1.04 -10.32
N LEU A 217 -15.27 0.09 -11.19
CA LEU A 217 -16.11 -0.40 -12.28
C LEU A 217 -17.16 -1.42 -11.83
N ALA A 218 -17.01 -2.00 -10.63
CA ALA A 218 -17.98 -2.94 -10.07
C ALA A 218 -19.39 -2.32 -10.02
N PRO A 219 -20.43 -3.04 -10.51
CA PRO A 219 -21.80 -2.52 -10.58
C PRO A 219 -22.33 -2.04 -9.23
N ALA A 220 -23.18 -1.02 -9.27
CA ALA A 220 -23.71 -0.37 -8.07
C ALA A 220 -24.63 -1.30 -7.27
N GLU A 221 -25.26 -2.27 -7.94
CA GLU A 221 -26.18 -3.26 -7.38
C GLU A 221 -25.46 -4.40 -6.64
N ALA A 222 -24.13 -4.52 -6.80
CA ALA A 222 -23.36 -5.55 -6.14
C ALA A 222 -23.15 -5.23 -4.65
N SER A 223 -23.75 -6.03 -3.77
CA SER A 223 -23.62 -5.87 -2.31
C SER A 223 -22.31 -6.47 -1.76
N LEU A 224 -21.74 -7.44 -2.49
CA LEU A 224 -20.48 -8.10 -2.17
C LEU A 224 -19.53 -8.01 -3.36
N VAL A 225 -18.23 -8.02 -3.06
CA VAL A 225 -17.16 -7.93 -4.05
C VAL A 225 -16.11 -9.00 -3.77
N ALA A 226 -15.71 -9.74 -4.78
CA ALA A 226 -14.60 -10.69 -4.73
C ALA A 226 -13.45 -10.17 -5.58
N LEU A 227 -12.21 -10.43 -5.18
CA LEU A 227 -11.05 -10.14 -6.03
C LEU A 227 -10.63 -11.41 -6.75
N SER A 228 -10.23 -11.27 -8.02
CA SER A 228 -9.72 -12.37 -8.82
C SER A 228 -8.41 -12.00 -9.49
N ASP A 229 -7.42 -12.86 -9.33
CA ASP A 229 -6.28 -12.90 -10.25
C ASP A 229 -6.71 -13.63 -11.54
N GLN A 230 -5.94 -13.47 -12.61
CA GLN A 230 -6.25 -13.95 -13.96
C GLN A 230 -5.80 -15.41 -14.21
N ASP A 231 -5.07 -15.99 -13.26
CA ASP A 231 -4.24 -17.19 -13.44
C ASP A 231 -4.44 -18.27 -12.35
N ASP A 232 -5.46 -18.11 -11.50
CA ASP A 232 -5.85 -19.07 -10.47
C ASP A 232 -6.88 -20.11 -10.96
N ARG A 233 -7.34 -20.97 -10.04
CA ARG A 233 -8.51 -21.83 -10.27
C ARG A 233 -9.40 -21.92 -9.04
N TRP A 234 -10.61 -21.40 -9.13
CA TRP A 234 -11.57 -21.40 -8.02
C TRP A 234 -12.33 -22.72 -7.91
N TYR A 235 -12.72 -23.10 -6.70
CA TYR A 235 -13.60 -24.24 -6.51
C TYR A 235 -15.07 -23.81 -6.64
N PRO A 236 -15.97 -24.70 -7.13
CA PRO A 236 -17.37 -24.37 -7.38
C PRO A 236 -18.09 -23.70 -6.20
N GLU A 237 -17.81 -24.13 -4.98
CA GLU A 237 -18.46 -23.64 -3.76
C GLU A 237 -17.96 -22.28 -3.25
N LYS A 238 -16.89 -21.71 -3.82
CA LYS A 238 -16.14 -20.63 -3.19
C LYS A 238 -17.01 -19.42 -2.84
N LEU A 239 -17.76 -18.91 -3.81
CA LEU A 239 -18.61 -17.75 -3.60
C LEU A 239 -19.74 -18.04 -2.60
N ALA A 240 -20.34 -19.22 -2.66
CA ALA A 240 -21.40 -19.65 -1.74
C ALA A 240 -20.90 -19.76 -0.30
N ASP A 241 -19.76 -20.43 -0.07
CA ASP A 241 -19.17 -20.63 1.26
C ASP A 241 -18.73 -19.29 1.88
N LEU A 242 -18.13 -18.40 1.09
CA LEU A 242 -17.71 -17.07 1.58
C LEU A 242 -18.91 -16.16 1.88
N ARG A 243 -19.96 -16.19 1.05
CA ARG A 243 -21.20 -15.43 1.31
C ARG A 243 -21.84 -15.91 2.62
N ALA A 244 -22.02 -17.22 2.77
CA ALA A 244 -22.59 -17.81 3.98
C ALA A 244 -21.79 -17.43 5.23
N ALA A 245 -20.46 -17.34 5.13
CA ALA A 245 -19.61 -16.89 6.22
C ALA A 245 -19.85 -15.41 6.59
N ILE A 246 -20.05 -14.52 5.61
CA ILE A 246 -20.42 -13.11 5.86
C ILE A 246 -21.80 -13.04 6.52
N GLU A 247 -22.80 -13.69 5.94
CA GLU A 247 -24.18 -13.69 6.43
C GLU A 247 -24.29 -14.23 7.87
N HIS A 248 -23.62 -15.33 8.17
CA HIS A 248 -23.65 -15.96 9.48
C HIS A 248 -22.96 -15.11 10.57
N SER A 249 -21.86 -14.45 10.21
CA SER A 249 -21.02 -13.74 11.17
C SER A 249 -21.30 -12.24 11.27
N GLY A 250 -21.99 -11.67 10.29
CA GLY A 250 -22.17 -10.22 10.13
C GLY A 250 -20.86 -9.45 9.92
N THR A 251 -19.79 -10.14 9.51
CA THR A 251 -18.46 -9.52 9.31
C THR A 251 -18.39 -8.71 8.01
N ALA A 252 -17.38 -7.85 7.90
CA ALA A 252 -17.19 -6.98 6.74
C ALA A 252 -16.44 -7.69 5.59
N LEU A 253 -15.75 -8.79 5.91
CA LEU A 253 -14.93 -9.58 4.99
C LEU A 253 -14.94 -11.04 5.45
N ALA A 254 -15.10 -11.97 4.51
CA ALA A 254 -14.74 -13.37 4.72
C ALA A 254 -13.58 -13.76 3.81
N TYR A 255 -12.68 -14.62 4.28
CA TYR A 255 -11.64 -15.20 3.43
C TYR A 255 -11.42 -16.68 3.73
N SER A 256 -10.96 -17.42 2.73
CA SER A 256 -10.70 -18.86 2.84
C SER A 256 -9.21 -19.18 2.95
N ASP A 257 -8.91 -20.45 3.21
CA ASP A 257 -7.60 -21.01 2.87
C ASP A 257 -7.49 -21.23 1.35
N GLN A 258 -6.31 -21.65 0.92
CA GLN A 258 -6.00 -22.01 -0.45
C GLN A 258 -4.88 -23.04 -0.53
N ARG A 259 -4.88 -23.84 -1.61
CA ARG A 259 -3.74 -24.69 -1.92
C ARG A 259 -2.72 -23.92 -2.74
N LEU A 260 -1.45 -24.28 -2.59
CA LEU A 260 -0.39 -23.84 -3.48
C LEU A 260 -0.14 -24.96 -4.49
N VAL A 261 -0.31 -24.68 -5.78
CA VAL A 261 -0.17 -25.68 -6.86
C VAL A 261 0.72 -25.15 -7.97
N LEU A 262 1.37 -26.06 -8.71
CA LEU A 262 2.00 -25.75 -9.99
C LEU A 262 0.96 -25.70 -11.12
N ALA A 263 1.32 -25.09 -12.25
CA ALA A 263 0.44 -25.01 -13.43
C ALA A 263 -0.03 -26.37 -13.96
N ASP A 264 0.75 -27.44 -13.75
CA ASP A 264 0.39 -28.81 -14.12
C ASP A 264 -0.59 -29.51 -13.14
N GLY A 265 -0.98 -28.82 -12.06
CA GLY A 265 -1.86 -29.34 -11.01
C GLY A 265 -1.13 -30.02 -9.85
N THR A 266 0.20 -30.10 -9.86
CA THR A 266 0.96 -30.66 -8.73
C THR A 266 0.76 -29.80 -7.47
N VAL A 267 0.23 -30.40 -6.40
CA VAL A 267 0.04 -29.73 -5.12
C VAL A 267 1.36 -29.59 -4.38
N LEU A 268 1.80 -28.35 -4.18
CA LEU A 268 2.97 -28.01 -3.37
C LEU A 268 2.59 -27.91 -1.88
N ARG A 269 1.40 -27.37 -1.58
CA ARG A 269 0.87 -27.26 -0.20
C ARG A 269 -0.65 -27.34 -0.19
N GLU A 270 -1.21 -28.14 0.72
CA GLU A 270 -2.65 -28.23 0.95
C GLU A 270 -3.25 -26.98 1.63
N SER A 271 -2.40 -26.17 2.26
CA SER A 271 -2.78 -24.92 2.93
C SER A 271 -1.63 -23.93 2.79
N LEU A 272 -1.95 -22.69 2.39
CA LEU A 272 -0.97 -21.63 2.35
C LEU A 272 -0.48 -21.31 3.76
N TRP A 273 -1.35 -21.32 4.78
CA TRP A 273 -0.98 -20.81 6.10
C TRP A 273 -0.31 -21.83 7.03
N LYS A 274 0.03 -23.03 6.54
CA LYS A 274 0.76 -24.05 7.32
C LYS A 274 2.04 -23.45 7.93
N GLY A 275 2.13 -23.46 9.27
CA GLY A 275 3.28 -22.94 10.02
C GLY A 275 3.29 -21.44 10.31
N ARG A 276 2.24 -20.69 9.96
CA ARG A 276 2.07 -19.27 10.32
C ARG A 276 0.67 -19.07 10.92
N ALA A 277 0.58 -18.46 12.10
CA ALA A 277 -0.71 -18.09 12.66
C ALA A 277 -1.42 -17.08 11.74
N ARG A 278 -2.69 -17.33 11.49
CA ARG A 278 -3.58 -16.41 10.77
C ARG A 278 -3.86 -15.19 11.66
N ASN A 279 -4.07 -14.02 11.07
CA ASN A 279 -4.50 -12.85 11.80
C ASN A 279 -5.67 -12.14 11.13
N HIS A 280 -6.81 -12.19 11.78
CA HIS A 280 -8.03 -11.50 11.37
C HIS A 280 -8.69 -10.77 12.57
N THR A 281 -7.95 -10.54 13.66
CA THR A 281 -8.50 -9.97 14.91
C THR A 281 -7.64 -8.89 15.58
N ASP A 282 -6.33 -8.81 15.29
CA ASP A 282 -5.43 -7.78 15.85
C ASP A 282 -5.04 -6.78 14.76
N LEU A 283 -5.68 -5.61 14.75
CA LEU A 283 -5.45 -4.56 13.75
C LEU A 283 -3.98 -4.13 13.67
N ALA A 284 -3.26 -4.07 14.81
CA ALA A 284 -1.83 -3.80 14.80
C ALA A 284 -1.03 -4.89 14.07
N SER A 285 -1.32 -6.18 14.32
CA SER A 285 -0.69 -7.26 13.56
C SER A 285 -1.06 -7.20 12.08
N MET A 286 -2.30 -6.80 11.74
CA MET A 286 -2.77 -6.73 10.36
C MET A 286 -1.99 -5.65 9.62
N LEU A 287 -1.94 -4.43 10.16
CA LEU A 287 -1.12 -3.35 9.63
C LEU A 287 0.35 -3.77 9.50
N ILE A 288 0.94 -4.44 10.50
CA ILE A 288 2.34 -4.87 10.45
C ILE A 288 2.58 -5.95 9.39
N SER A 289 1.63 -6.85 9.18
CA SER A 289 1.82 -7.99 8.29
C SER A 289 0.51 -8.57 7.79
N ASN A 290 0.36 -8.57 6.46
CA ASN A 290 -0.79 -9.19 5.81
C ASN A 290 -0.76 -10.73 5.96
N THR A 291 -1.93 -11.32 6.25
CA THR A 291 -2.20 -12.76 6.26
C THR A 291 -3.46 -13.11 5.46
N ILE A 292 -3.93 -12.22 4.59
CA ILE A 292 -5.13 -12.40 3.76
C ILE A 292 -4.73 -12.12 2.32
N VAL A 293 -4.92 -13.09 1.43
CA VAL A 293 -4.58 -12.96 0.01
C VAL A 293 -5.77 -12.40 -0.76
N GLY A 294 -5.52 -11.51 -1.72
CA GLY A 294 -6.52 -10.93 -2.64
C GLY A 294 -7.57 -11.93 -3.11
N ALA A 295 -7.14 -12.91 -3.89
CA ALA A 295 -8.03 -13.94 -4.44
C ALA A 295 -8.79 -14.74 -3.37
N SER A 296 -8.40 -14.75 -2.10
CA SER A 296 -9.11 -15.52 -1.06
C SER A 296 -10.34 -14.82 -0.48
N MET A 297 -10.53 -13.52 -0.74
CA MET A 297 -11.51 -12.70 0.00
C MET A 297 -12.82 -12.45 -0.75
N LEU A 298 -13.90 -12.34 0.04
CA LEU A 298 -15.16 -11.72 -0.31
C LEU A 298 -15.40 -10.56 0.69
N ILE A 299 -15.70 -9.37 0.19
CA ILE A 299 -15.82 -8.13 0.96
C ILE A 299 -17.17 -7.48 0.73
N ARG A 300 -17.71 -6.83 1.76
CA ARG A 300 -18.90 -5.99 1.61
C ARG A 300 -18.58 -4.71 0.83
N ARG A 301 -19.57 -4.22 0.09
CA ARG A 301 -19.44 -3.02 -0.76
C ARG A 301 -19.10 -1.76 0.04
N ASP A 302 -19.55 -1.64 1.28
CA ASP A 302 -19.23 -0.54 2.19
C ASP A 302 -17.73 -0.46 2.55
N VAL A 303 -17.05 -1.61 2.66
CA VAL A 303 -15.59 -1.70 2.79
C VAL A 303 -14.92 -1.11 1.56
N VAL A 304 -15.40 -1.44 0.36
CA VAL A 304 -14.86 -0.91 -0.90
C VAL A 304 -15.04 0.61 -0.96
N ALA A 305 -16.23 1.12 -0.64
CA ALA A 305 -16.50 2.56 -0.61
C ALA A 305 -15.56 3.29 0.37
N THR A 306 -15.32 2.71 1.55
CA THR A 306 -14.38 3.25 2.54
C THR A 306 -12.92 3.14 2.07
N ALA A 307 -12.56 2.08 1.36
CA ALA A 307 -11.20 1.82 0.92
C ALA A 307 -10.76 2.69 -0.27
N LEU A 308 -11.70 3.17 -1.09
CA LEU A 308 -11.41 3.99 -2.27
C LEU A 308 -11.27 5.49 -1.94
N PRO A 309 -10.38 6.23 -2.63
CA PRO A 309 -9.28 5.72 -3.45
C PRO A 309 -8.20 5.06 -2.60
N PHE A 310 -7.38 4.18 -3.19
CA PHE A 310 -6.34 3.51 -2.42
C PHE A 310 -5.21 4.48 -2.00
N PRO A 311 -4.58 4.24 -0.82
CA PRO A 311 -3.43 4.99 -0.35
C PRO A 311 -2.32 5.07 -1.40
N ARG A 312 -1.73 6.27 -1.53
CA ARG A 312 -0.57 6.56 -2.38
C ARG A 312 0.61 6.90 -1.51
N GLY A 313 1.63 6.06 -1.52
CA GLY A 313 2.72 6.21 -0.57
C GLY A 313 4.08 5.71 -1.05
N PRO A 314 5.10 5.89 -0.19
CA PRO A 314 6.50 5.67 -0.55
C PRO A 314 6.90 4.19 -0.60
N GLY A 315 5.96 3.27 -0.37
CA GLY A 315 6.27 1.87 -0.14
C GLY A 315 5.45 0.87 -0.91
N TRP A 316 5.48 -0.37 -0.39
CA TRP A 316 4.81 -1.48 -1.04
C TRP A 316 3.30 -1.36 -0.83
N GLU A 317 2.60 -1.39 -1.95
CA GLU A 317 1.16 -1.24 -1.99
C GLU A 317 0.57 -2.58 -2.41
N PHE A 318 -0.18 -3.19 -1.50
CA PHE A 318 -0.92 -4.41 -1.74
C PHE A 318 -2.40 -4.12 -1.44
N HIS A 319 -3.24 -4.35 -2.44
CA HIS A 319 -4.66 -4.03 -2.40
C HIS A 319 -5.35 -4.87 -1.32
N ASP A 320 -4.96 -6.13 -1.19
CA ASP A 320 -5.51 -7.08 -0.24
C ASP A 320 -5.19 -6.69 1.21
N HIS A 321 -3.97 -6.24 1.46
CA HIS A 321 -3.55 -5.74 2.77
C HIS A 321 -4.30 -4.49 3.17
N TRP A 322 -4.52 -3.57 2.23
CA TRP A 322 -5.30 -2.36 2.46
C TRP A 322 -6.76 -2.70 2.76
N LEU A 323 -7.41 -3.48 1.91
CA LEU A 323 -8.82 -3.89 2.07
C LEU A 323 -9.04 -4.67 3.37
N ALA A 324 -8.15 -5.60 3.70
CA ALA A 324 -8.18 -6.32 4.97
C ALA A 324 -8.03 -5.38 6.18
N SER A 325 -7.20 -4.35 6.08
CA SER A 325 -7.03 -3.37 7.14
C SER A 325 -8.28 -2.50 7.31
N VAL A 326 -8.93 -2.09 6.22
CA VAL A 326 -10.20 -1.33 6.24
C VAL A 326 -11.33 -2.19 6.81
N ALA A 327 -11.49 -3.43 6.34
CA ALA A 327 -12.50 -4.37 6.84
C ALA A 327 -12.33 -4.65 8.34
N LEU A 328 -11.09 -4.90 8.78
CA LEU A 328 -10.82 -5.14 10.19
C LEU A 328 -10.99 -3.87 11.03
N ALA A 329 -10.77 -2.68 10.47
CA ALA A 329 -10.95 -1.42 11.19
C ALA A 329 -12.43 -1.08 11.40
N SER A 330 -13.25 -1.21 10.35
CA SER A 330 -14.67 -0.84 10.31
C SER A 330 -15.60 -1.93 10.86
N GLY A 331 -15.25 -3.22 10.70
CA GLY A 331 -16.12 -4.33 11.07
C GLY A 331 -15.34 -5.53 11.62
N GLY A 332 -15.67 -6.73 11.16
CA GLY A 332 -14.97 -7.97 11.50
C GLY A 332 -14.44 -8.66 10.27
N ILE A 333 -13.65 -9.71 10.49
CA ILE A 333 -13.20 -10.60 9.42
C ILE A 333 -13.51 -12.05 9.85
N ALA A 334 -14.25 -12.77 9.02
CA ALA A 334 -14.47 -14.21 9.16
C ALA A 334 -13.42 -14.99 8.38
N TYR A 335 -13.09 -16.18 8.88
CA TYR A 335 -12.19 -17.09 8.22
C TYR A 335 -12.88 -18.44 7.97
N VAL A 336 -12.79 -18.91 6.74
CA VAL A 336 -13.29 -20.22 6.31
C VAL A 336 -12.10 -21.19 6.26
N ASP A 337 -12.05 -22.14 7.19
CA ASP A 337 -10.98 -23.14 7.34
C ASP A 337 -11.13 -24.28 6.31
N LYS A 338 -11.19 -23.91 5.04
CA LYS A 338 -11.33 -24.77 3.88
C LYS A 338 -10.60 -24.13 2.69
N PRO A 339 -9.78 -24.88 1.93
CA PRO A 339 -9.25 -24.37 0.68
C PRO A 339 -10.40 -24.20 -0.32
N LEU A 340 -10.56 -23.00 -0.88
CA LEU A 340 -11.61 -22.71 -1.87
C LEU A 340 -11.06 -22.32 -3.25
N TYR A 341 -9.74 -22.31 -3.41
CA TYR A 341 -9.10 -22.16 -4.70
C TYR A 341 -7.67 -22.72 -4.66
N ASP A 342 -7.18 -22.97 -5.86
CA ASP A 342 -5.82 -23.33 -6.19
C ASP A 342 -5.04 -22.07 -6.57
N TYR A 343 -4.06 -21.70 -5.75
CA TYR A 343 -3.14 -20.59 -6.01
C TYR A 343 -1.98 -21.08 -6.89
N VAL A 344 -2.03 -20.72 -8.17
CA VAL A 344 -1.14 -21.31 -9.19
C VAL A 344 0.21 -20.61 -9.22
N GLN A 345 1.30 -21.38 -9.16
CA GLN A 345 2.66 -20.88 -9.26
C GLN A 345 3.23 -21.12 -10.66
N HIS A 346 3.66 -20.04 -11.30
CA HIS A 346 4.28 -20.04 -12.64
C HIS A 346 5.27 -18.86 -12.77
N ALA A 347 6.09 -18.88 -13.83
CA ALA A 347 7.17 -17.91 -14.01
C ALA A 347 6.72 -16.44 -14.16
N GLY A 348 5.45 -16.23 -14.53
CA GLY A 348 4.84 -14.90 -14.69
C GLY A 348 4.21 -14.31 -13.42
N ALA A 349 4.08 -15.10 -12.34
CA ALA A 349 3.38 -14.68 -11.14
C ALA A 349 4.12 -13.55 -10.38
N ILE A 350 3.42 -12.43 -10.13
CA ILE A 350 3.97 -11.25 -9.45
C ILE A 350 4.42 -11.59 -8.02
N VAL A 351 3.66 -12.44 -7.33
CA VAL A 351 3.94 -12.92 -5.96
C VAL A 351 4.25 -14.43 -5.99
N GLY A 352 5.11 -14.87 -6.91
CA GLY A 352 5.36 -16.31 -7.10
C GLY A 352 6.74 -16.67 -7.64
N ASN A 353 7.73 -15.77 -7.55
CA ASN A 353 9.09 -16.05 -8.02
C ASN A 353 9.87 -17.01 -7.08
N VAL A 354 9.32 -18.22 -6.95
CA VAL A 354 9.95 -19.44 -6.47
C VAL A 354 9.99 -20.41 -7.64
N SER A 355 10.69 -20.02 -8.71
CA SER A 355 11.60 -20.99 -9.29
C SER A 355 12.52 -21.42 -8.15
N VAL A 356 12.61 -22.74 -7.92
CA VAL A 356 13.46 -23.36 -6.91
C VAL A 356 14.90 -22.97 -7.23
N ALA A 357 15.34 -21.82 -6.72
CA ALA A 357 16.72 -21.41 -6.78
C ALA A 357 17.47 -22.28 -5.77
N GLU A 358 18.25 -23.23 -6.32
CA GLU A 358 19.14 -24.12 -5.59
C GLU A 358 19.87 -23.37 -4.47
N GLY A 359 19.69 -23.86 -3.24
CA GLY A 359 20.22 -23.27 -2.03
C GLY A 359 21.74 -23.39 -1.94
N GLY A 360 22.47 -22.48 -2.56
CA GLY A 360 23.89 -22.29 -2.30
C GLY A 360 24.13 -21.55 -0.98
N THR A 361 24.49 -22.27 0.09
CA THR A 361 25.03 -21.69 1.32
C THR A 361 26.47 -21.20 1.11
N ALA A 362 26.65 -20.06 0.45
CA ALA A 362 27.95 -19.41 0.36
C ALA A 362 28.36 -18.83 1.73
N ARG A 363 29.45 -19.36 2.32
CA ARG A 363 30.13 -18.76 3.47
C ARG A 363 30.51 -17.31 3.14
N ARG A 364 29.99 -16.36 3.91
CA ARG A 364 30.25 -14.93 3.70
C ARG A 364 31.70 -14.59 4.04
N THR A 365 32.43 -14.03 3.09
CA THR A 365 33.79 -13.51 3.31
C THR A 365 33.77 -12.22 4.16
N PRO A 366 34.87 -11.87 4.85
CA PRO A 366 34.98 -10.60 5.59
C PRO A 366 34.70 -9.36 4.74
N ALA A 367 35.08 -9.38 3.46
CA ALA A 367 34.77 -8.32 2.50
C ALA A 367 33.27 -8.23 2.16
N ALA A 368 32.54 -9.35 2.14
CA ALA A 368 31.09 -9.36 2.02
C ALA A 368 30.41 -8.84 3.30
N TRP A 369 31.02 -9.06 4.47
CA TRP A 369 30.54 -8.52 5.74
C TRP A 369 30.75 -6.99 5.85
N LEU A 370 31.90 -6.48 5.42
CA LEU A 370 32.19 -5.04 5.32
C LEU A 370 31.28 -4.35 4.29
N ARG A 371 31.04 -4.96 3.12
CA ARG A 371 30.04 -4.48 2.14
C ARG A 371 28.62 -4.49 2.70
N ALA A 372 28.23 -5.55 3.42
CA ALA A 372 26.93 -5.63 4.09
C ALA A 372 26.76 -4.57 5.21
N ARG A 373 27.84 -4.18 5.91
CA ARG A 373 27.82 -3.06 6.87
C ARG A 373 27.70 -1.71 6.17
N ARG A 374 28.39 -1.48 5.06
CA ARG A 374 28.28 -0.24 4.27
C ARG A 374 26.88 -0.07 3.64
N GLY A 375 26.21 -1.17 3.27
CA GLY A 375 24.81 -1.14 2.79
C GLY A 375 23.73 -1.19 3.88
N MET A 376 24.11 -1.24 5.16
CA MET A 376 23.15 -1.42 6.27
C MET A 376 22.19 -0.24 6.40
N LEU A 377 22.71 1.00 6.39
CA LEU A 377 21.87 2.20 6.49
C LEU A 377 20.97 2.35 5.26
N THR A 378 21.46 2.03 4.07
CA THR A 378 20.66 1.99 2.83
C THR A 378 19.51 1.01 2.95
N ARG A 379 19.76 -0.18 3.54
CA ARG A 379 18.71 -1.17 3.80
C ARG A 379 17.70 -0.69 4.84
N TRP A 380 18.14 -0.05 5.92
CA TRP A 380 17.23 0.45 6.96
C TRP A 380 16.40 1.62 6.44
N ARG A 381 16.98 2.50 5.62
CA ARG A 381 16.27 3.52 4.84
C ARG A 381 15.19 2.91 3.95
N SER A 382 15.55 1.85 3.22
CA SER A 382 14.60 1.13 2.37
C SER A 382 13.45 0.54 3.20
N ILE A 383 13.74 -0.05 4.37
CA ILE A 383 12.70 -0.54 5.28
C ILE A 383 11.82 0.61 5.82
N TYR A 384 12.40 1.79 6.10
CA TYR A 384 11.65 2.95 6.56
C TYR A 384 10.62 3.37 5.51
N PHE A 385 11.06 3.79 4.32
CA PHE A 385 10.14 4.27 3.30
C PHE A 385 9.23 3.18 2.75
N ARG A 386 9.81 2.00 2.45
CA ARG A 386 9.05 0.96 1.77
C ARG A 386 8.10 0.18 2.67
N THR A 387 8.26 0.29 3.99
CA THR A 387 7.42 -0.44 4.94
C THR A 387 6.89 0.49 6.03
N LEU A 388 7.74 1.05 6.89
CA LEU A 388 7.25 1.78 8.06
C LEU A 388 6.40 3.02 7.70
N ALA A 389 6.91 3.90 6.83
CA ALA A 389 6.19 5.09 6.39
C ALA A 389 4.89 4.76 5.64
N GLN A 390 4.89 3.66 4.88
CA GLN A 390 3.69 3.14 4.23
C GLN A 390 2.63 2.69 5.25
N LEU A 391 3.05 1.98 6.31
CA LEU A 391 2.14 1.55 7.37
C LEU A 391 1.61 2.74 8.19
N GLU A 392 2.45 3.74 8.44
CA GLU A 392 2.05 4.98 9.09
C GLU A 392 1.01 5.73 8.24
N LEU A 393 1.22 5.82 6.92
CA LEU A 393 0.24 6.40 5.99
C LEU A 393 -1.09 5.63 6.01
N GLN A 394 -1.06 4.30 5.89
CA GLN A 394 -2.26 3.47 5.95
C GLN A 394 -3.00 3.66 7.28
N ALA A 395 -2.27 3.72 8.40
CA ALA A 395 -2.85 3.97 9.71
C ALA A 395 -3.48 5.36 9.82
N ALA A 396 -2.87 6.39 9.24
CA ALA A 396 -3.46 7.74 9.16
C ALA A 396 -4.77 7.72 8.36
N ILE A 397 -4.77 7.14 7.16
CA ILE A 397 -5.97 7.07 6.30
C ILE A 397 -7.09 6.27 6.98
N LEU A 398 -6.78 5.18 7.70
CA LEU A 398 -7.78 4.45 8.48
C LEU A 398 -8.39 5.30 9.60
N LEU A 399 -7.59 6.14 10.26
CA LEU A 399 -8.09 7.05 11.29
C LEU A 399 -8.98 8.13 10.69
N GLU A 400 -8.67 8.63 9.50
CA GLU A 400 -9.50 9.61 8.79
C GLU A 400 -10.83 8.99 8.31
N ARG A 401 -10.78 7.80 7.70
CA ARG A 401 -11.95 7.20 7.05
C ARG A 401 -12.84 6.38 7.95
N CYS A 402 -12.26 5.71 8.95
CA CYS A 402 -12.99 4.84 9.86
C CYS A 402 -13.06 5.41 11.29
N GLY A 403 -12.38 6.53 11.57
CA GLY A 403 -12.10 6.99 12.92
C GLY A 403 -13.30 7.12 13.83
N GLU A 404 -14.42 7.66 13.34
CA GLU A 404 -15.63 7.88 14.13
C GLU A 404 -16.32 6.56 14.53
N GLY A 405 -16.48 5.63 13.58
CA GLY A 405 -17.08 4.30 13.82
C GLY A 405 -16.13 3.25 14.41
N MET A 406 -14.82 3.48 14.40
CA MET A 406 -13.83 2.47 14.79
C MET A 406 -13.83 2.19 16.31
N PRO A 407 -13.93 0.92 16.75
CA PRO A 407 -13.80 0.55 18.16
C PRO A 407 -12.52 1.08 18.82
N ALA A 408 -12.62 1.57 20.07
CA ALA A 408 -11.51 2.24 20.75
C ALA A 408 -10.20 1.42 20.84
N ARG A 409 -10.29 0.08 20.96
CA ARG A 409 -9.10 -0.81 20.93
C ARG A 409 -8.38 -0.74 19.59
N LYS A 410 -9.13 -0.74 18.48
CA LYS A 410 -8.60 -0.66 17.11
C LYS A 410 -8.06 0.74 16.81
N ARG A 411 -8.76 1.79 17.24
CA ARG A 411 -8.29 3.19 17.11
C ARG A 411 -6.93 3.39 17.78
N ARG A 412 -6.77 2.89 19.02
CA ARG A 412 -5.48 2.90 19.72
C ARG A 412 -4.39 2.08 19.01
N ALA A 413 -4.76 1.00 18.32
CA ALA A 413 -3.81 0.20 17.55
C ALA A 413 -3.30 0.97 16.32
N ALA A 414 -4.20 1.59 15.55
CA ALA A 414 -3.84 2.44 14.42
C ALA A 414 -2.99 3.65 14.85
N GLN A 415 -3.39 4.36 15.92
CA GLN A 415 -2.62 5.46 16.49
C GLN A 415 -1.19 5.03 16.90
N ARG A 416 -1.04 3.86 17.53
CA ARG A 416 0.30 3.34 17.85
C ARG A 416 1.14 3.08 16.61
N VAL A 417 0.55 2.58 15.52
CA VAL A 417 1.27 2.34 14.26
C VAL A 417 1.69 3.66 13.63
N LEU A 418 0.79 4.64 13.55
CA LEU A 418 1.05 5.98 13.02
C LEU A 418 2.19 6.73 13.73
N GLU A 419 2.39 6.45 15.02
CA GLU A 419 3.37 7.16 15.85
C GLU A 419 4.67 6.37 16.10
N LEU A 420 4.88 5.25 15.40
CA LEU A 420 6.01 4.33 15.65
C LEU A 420 7.36 5.02 15.53
N ASP A 421 7.55 5.86 14.50
CA ASP A 421 8.79 6.60 14.30
C ASP A 421 8.90 7.88 15.16
N ARG A 422 7.79 8.34 15.76
CA ARG A 422 7.71 9.60 16.53
C ARG A 422 7.93 9.38 18.02
N ARG A 423 7.38 8.31 18.60
CA ARG A 423 7.40 8.05 20.05
C ARG A 423 8.36 6.92 20.41
N ARG A 424 9.50 7.27 21.02
CA ARG A 424 10.51 6.30 21.49
C ARG A 424 9.96 5.17 22.37
N LYS A 425 8.94 5.44 23.19
CA LYS A 425 8.30 4.42 24.05
C LYS A 425 7.63 3.31 23.22
N LEU A 426 7.17 3.60 22.01
CA LEU A 426 6.56 2.62 21.11
C LEU A 426 7.58 1.66 20.49
N LEU A 427 8.87 2.00 20.51
CA LEU A 427 9.92 1.06 20.14
C LEU A 427 9.97 -0.13 21.10
N GLY A 428 9.86 0.12 22.41
CA GLY A 428 9.83 -0.97 23.40
C GLY A 428 8.65 -1.89 23.15
N TRP A 429 7.47 -1.32 22.85
CA TRP A 429 6.30 -2.09 22.43
C TRP A 429 6.59 -2.93 21.17
N LEU A 430 7.12 -2.31 20.11
CA LEU A 430 7.44 -2.97 18.85
C LEU A 430 8.47 -4.10 19.02
N LEU A 431 9.51 -3.88 19.82
CA LEU A 431 10.56 -4.86 20.11
C LEU A 431 10.08 -6.02 20.99
N ALA A 432 9.07 -5.79 21.84
CA ALA A 432 8.47 -6.83 22.67
C ALA A 432 7.47 -7.71 21.88
N ARG A 433 6.84 -7.19 20.81
CA ARG A 433 5.83 -7.92 20.04
C ARG A 433 6.29 -9.28 19.50
N PRO A 434 7.50 -9.47 18.96
CA PRO A 434 7.97 -10.78 18.51
C PRO A 434 7.95 -11.88 19.58
N LEU A 435 7.97 -11.51 20.88
CA LEU A 435 7.85 -12.47 21.98
C LEU A 435 6.48 -13.18 21.98
N ARG A 436 5.47 -12.61 21.29
CA ARG A 436 4.16 -13.25 21.06
C ARG A 436 4.29 -14.65 20.44
N ALA A 437 5.35 -14.90 19.68
CA ALA A 437 5.63 -16.22 19.11
C ALA A 437 5.81 -17.32 20.17
N LEU A 438 6.26 -16.97 21.39
CA LEU A 438 6.36 -17.91 22.52
C LEU A 438 5.00 -18.46 22.96
N TRP A 439 3.91 -17.77 22.61
CA TRP A 439 2.53 -18.17 22.86
C TRP A 439 1.79 -18.56 21.57
N GLY A 440 2.52 -19.02 20.55
CA GLY A 440 1.94 -19.50 19.28
C GLY A 440 1.44 -18.40 18.33
N ARG A 441 1.59 -17.12 18.70
CA ARG A 441 1.19 -15.97 17.86
C ARG A 441 2.32 -15.58 16.93
N THR A 442 2.37 -16.24 15.77
CA THR A 442 3.42 -16.10 14.75
C THR A 442 2.98 -15.29 13.52
N GLU A 443 1.87 -14.58 13.60
CA GLU A 443 1.22 -13.94 12.45
C GLU A 443 2.08 -12.90 11.75
N THR A 444 2.96 -12.20 12.46
CA THR A 444 3.85 -11.18 11.88
C THR A 444 5.22 -11.72 11.48
N LEU A 445 5.54 -12.99 11.81
CA LEU A 445 6.85 -13.63 11.56
C LEU A 445 8.06 -12.75 11.95
N GLY A 446 7.92 -11.94 13.01
CA GLY A 446 8.96 -11.02 13.48
C GLY A 446 9.27 -9.89 12.49
N ALA A 447 8.28 -9.42 11.72
CA ALA A 447 8.37 -8.22 10.89
C ALA A 447 8.73 -6.97 11.71
N GLU A 448 8.37 -6.95 12.99
CA GLU A 448 8.64 -5.86 13.93
C GLU A 448 10.13 -5.54 14.06
N TRP A 449 11.01 -6.56 13.96
CA TRP A 449 12.46 -6.35 13.96
C TRP A 449 12.96 -5.54 12.76
N GLN A 450 12.28 -5.64 11.62
CA GLN A 450 12.61 -4.81 10.45
C GLN A 450 12.08 -3.39 10.67
N LEU A 451 10.83 -3.25 11.11
CA LEU A 451 10.24 -1.94 11.41
C LEU A 451 11.08 -1.17 12.44
N ALA A 452 11.59 -1.83 13.47
CA ALA A 452 12.49 -1.23 14.46
C ALA A 452 13.79 -0.70 13.85
N ARG A 453 14.34 -1.36 12.82
CA ARG A 453 15.51 -0.89 12.08
C ARG A 453 15.19 0.34 11.23
N GLY A 454 14.02 0.37 10.58
CA GLY A 454 13.51 1.54 9.86
C GLY A 454 13.34 2.75 10.79
N ALA A 455 12.69 2.56 11.94
CA ALA A 455 12.53 3.59 12.96
C ALA A 455 13.88 4.10 13.50
N ALA A 456 14.82 3.18 13.77
CA ALA A 456 16.18 3.55 14.20
C ALA A 456 16.91 4.38 13.15
N TRP A 457 16.78 4.05 11.86
CA TRP A 457 17.34 4.86 10.78
C TRP A 457 16.73 6.27 10.76
N ARG A 458 15.41 6.40 10.89
CA ARG A 458 14.73 7.69 10.95
C ARG A 458 15.23 8.57 12.09
N TRP A 459 15.52 8.00 13.26
CA TRP A 459 16.13 8.77 14.36
C TRP A 459 17.58 9.16 14.11
N ILE A 460 18.37 8.28 13.48
CA ILE A 460 19.75 8.61 13.08
C ILE A 460 19.73 9.80 12.12
N ILE A 461 18.81 9.83 11.15
CA ILE A 461 18.66 10.96 10.24
C ILE A 461 18.15 12.20 10.97
N GLY A 462 17.19 12.07 11.89
CA GLY A 462 16.70 13.19 12.69
C GLY A 462 17.76 13.83 13.60
N LEU A 463 18.76 13.07 14.06
CA LEU A 463 19.91 13.64 14.77
C LEU A 463 20.86 14.38 13.81
N ARG A 464 21.01 13.85 12.59
CA ARG A 464 21.86 14.47 11.56
C ARG A 464 21.24 15.72 10.96
N SER A 465 19.92 15.86 10.95
CA SER A 465 19.22 17.04 10.41
C SER A 465 19.34 18.29 11.31
N ARG A 466 19.71 18.12 12.59
CA ARG A 466 19.78 19.20 13.60
C ARG A 466 21.13 19.93 13.69
N GLY A 467 22.07 19.69 12.78
CA GLY A 467 23.43 20.26 12.84
C GLY A 467 23.67 21.34 11.79
N GLY A 468 24.17 22.51 12.19
CA GLY A 468 24.73 23.51 11.27
C GLY A 468 26.13 23.12 10.80
N GLY A 469 26.40 23.19 9.50
CA GLY A 469 27.74 22.90 8.96
C GLY A 469 27.75 22.39 7.51
N ALA A 470 28.92 22.52 6.87
CA ALA A 470 29.15 22.08 5.50
C ALA A 470 28.89 20.58 5.30
N ALA A 471 28.57 20.19 4.07
CA ALA A 471 28.37 18.78 3.72
C ALA A 471 29.63 17.96 4.07
N PRO A 472 29.48 16.78 4.70
CA PRO A 472 30.62 15.93 5.03
C PRO A 472 31.27 15.38 3.75
N ARG A 473 32.56 15.00 3.83
CA ARG A 473 33.32 14.42 2.69
C ARG A 473 32.63 13.23 2.01
N HIS A 474 31.78 12.51 2.74
CA HIS A 474 30.88 11.49 2.21
C HIS A 474 29.43 11.86 2.56
N PRO A 475 28.72 12.56 1.66
CA PRO A 475 27.36 13.04 1.93
C PRO A 475 26.41 11.86 2.11
N ALA A 476 25.53 11.97 3.11
CA ALA A 476 24.48 10.99 3.35
C ALA A 476 23.30 11.27 2.41
N GLU A 477 22.61 10.22 1.98
CA GLU A 477 21.40 10.33 1.18
C GLU A 477 20.18 9.90 2.02
N SER A 478 19.11 10.69 1.96
CA SER A 478 17.87 10.45 2.70
C SER A 478 16.62 10.37 1.82
N GLY A 479 16.74 10.62 0.51
CA GLY A 479 15.67 10.34 -0.46
C GLY A 479 15.31 8.85 -0.54
N ILE A 480 14.17 8.54 -1.17
CA ILE A 480 13.69 7.16 -1.34
C ILE A 480 14.71 6.39 -2.19
N PRO A 481 15.26 5.26 -1.71
CA PRO A 481 16.23 4.50 -2.47
C PRO A 481 15.59 3.94 -3.76
N PRO A 482 16.34 3.81 -4.87
CA PRO A 482 15.87 3.11 -6.06
C PRO A 482 15.34 1.72 -5.71
N PHE A 483 14.46 1.21 -6.57
CA PHE A 483 13.90 -0.13 -6.38
C PHE A 483 15.00 -1.19 -6.46
N ASP A 484 15.29 -1.83 -5.33
CA ASP A 484 16.23 -2.94 -5.23
C ASP A 484 15.44 -4.25 -5.07
N VAL A 485 15.27 -4.95 -6.18
CA VAL A 485 14.59 -6.26 -6.27
C VAL A 485 15.30 -7.29 -5.37
N GLU A 486 16.63 -7.21 -5.22
CA GLU A 486 17.43 -8.19 -4.45
C GLU A 486 17.33 -7.98 -2.94
N ALA A 487 17.20 -6.72 -2.49
CA ALA A 487 16.94 -6.39 -1.09
C ALA A 487 15.59 -6.95 -0.62
N PHE A 488 14.63 -7.05 -1.55
CA PHE A 488 13.33 -7.66 -1.37
C PHE A 488 13.26 -9.11 -1.84
N GLY A 489 14.39 -9.73 -2.22
CA GLY A 489 14.47 -11.17 -2.36
C GLY A 489 13.77 -11.76 -1.14
N GLN A 490 12.68 -12.47 -1.39
CA GLN A 490 11.70 -12.95 -0.42
C GLN A 490 12.32 -13.96 0.54
N ARG A 491 13.58 -13.82 0.97
CA ARG A 491 14.38 -14.75 1.75
C ARG A 491 13.65 -15.25 2.99
N ARG A 492 12.66 -14.53 3.54
CA ARG A 492 11.79 -15.05 4.61
C ARG A 492 10.65 -15.91 4.06
N LEU A 493 9.91 -15.47 3.03
CA LEU A 493 8.92 -16.31 2.34
C LEU A 493 9.59 -17.50 1.66
N LYS A 494 10.69 -17.34 0.91
CA LYS A 494 11.55 -18.42 0.40
C LYS A 494 12.07 -19.35 1.48
N ARG A 495 12.47 -18.86 2.68
CA ARG A 495 12.86 -19.74 3.81
C ARG A 495 11.68 -20.43 4.50
N TRP A 496 10.50 -19.81 4.47
CA TRP A 496 9.27 -20.40 5.00
C TRP A 496 8.63 -21.38 4.00
N LEU A 497 8.76 -21.13 2.69
CA LEU A 497 8.43 -22.03 1.59
C LEU A 497 9.41 -23.21 1.53
N ALA A 498 10.71 -22.96 1.69
CA ALA A 498 11.73 -24.01 1.86
C ALA A 498 11.76 -24.63 3.26
N GLY A 499 10.89 -24.18 4.16
CA GLY A 499 10.85 -24.59 5.55
C GLY A 499 9.77 -25.65 5.79
N ARG A 500 10.18 -26.91 5.70
CA ARG A 500 9.53 -28.15 6.17
C ARG A 500 8.52 -28.80 5.24
N ASP A 501 9.04 -29.70 4.41
CA ASP A 501 8.51 -31.07 4.31
C ASP A 501 8.28 -31.67 5.71
#